data_AF-A0A352WJI2-F1
#
_entry.id   AF-A0A352WJI2-F1
#
_cell.length_a   1.000
_cell.length_b   1.000
_cell.length_c   1.000
_cell.angle_alpha   90.00
_cell.angle_beta   90.00
_cell.angle_gamma   90.00
#
_symmetry.space_group_name_H-M   'P 1'
#
loop_
_entity.id
_entity.type
_entity.pdbx_description
1 polymer ?
#
loop_
_entity_poly.entity_id
_entity_poly.type
_entity_poly.pdbx_seq_one_letter_code
_entity_poly.pdbx_strand_id
1 'polypeptide(L)'
;MNKQKFQKKALISLLLALALMMTACGKKTEKDEEPTKDEAVKQVRSLTDGVVQEKVAVKNITPDHGKALSVGAVRLLSKVMELGESKDSNYLISPASLQMAFGMLAAGADEGSETEKELMELLMPGINASAEDMNLEMAALAEGMRKEQGVEWNVVNSVWVKKDGNVKFSDEYLSDVVSFYQAELFEAPFDDATLDEINGWVKENTKERIPSILDYLDPQTAYVLLNALSFDGEWASPIDDTMVKEQADFTNSDGTVSKVKMLRTEER
;
A
#
# COMPACT_ATOMS: atom_id res chain seq x y z
N MET A 1 40.70 -24.20 79.06
CA MET A 1 40.46 -23.84 80.48
C MET A 1 39.25 -22.92 80.54
N ASN A 2 38.15 -23.36 81.19
CA ASN A 2 36.95 -22.65 81.66
C ASN A 2 36.14 -21.75 80.69
N LYS A 3 34.92 -22.13 80.30
CA LYS A 3 33.61 -22.05 81.02
C LYS A 3 32.98 -20.65 80.97
N GLN A 4 31.95 -20.46 80.13
CA GLN A 4 30.51 -20.46 80.47
C GLN A 4 29.97 -19.17 81.11
N LYS A 5 28.96 -18.55 80.46
CA LYS A 5 27.66 -18.03 80.99
C LYS A 5 27.02 -17.15 79.90
N PHE A 6 25.97 -17.55 79.16
CA PHE A 6 24.55 -17.75 79.50
C PHE A 6 23.86 -16.50 80.08
N GLN A 7 22.91 -15.91 79.30
CA GLN A 7 21.50 -15.61 79.65
C GLN A 7 20.94 -14.35 78.94
N LYS A 8 20.07 -14.60 77.93
CA LYS A 8 18.70 -14.08 77.71
C LYS A 8 18.37 -12.57 77.84
N LYS A 9 17.85 -12.00 76.75
CA LYS A 9 16.51 -11.34 76.55
C LYS A 9 16.43 -10.96 75.04
N ALA A 10 15.62 -11.61 74.19
CA ALA A 10 14.19 -11.35 73.91
C ALA A 10 13.95 -9.88 73.47
N LEU A 11 13.29 -9.51 72.37
CA LEU A 11 12.52 -10.21 71.33
C LEU A 11 12.14 -9.13 70.24
N ILE A 12 12.02 -9.55 68.97
CA ILE A 12 11.17 -9.00 67.87
C ILE A 12 11.52 -7.62 67.26
N SER A 13 11.98 -7.60 65.98
CA SER A 13 11.17 -7.23 64.80
C SER A 13 12.02 -6.80 63.58
N LEU A 14 11.92 -7.60 62.50
CA LEU A 14 12.06 -7.29 61.05
C LEU A 14 13.26 -6.42 60.58
N LEU A 15 14.31 -7.03 60.02
CA LEU A 15 14.49 -7.37 58.59
C LEU A 15 14.50 -6.15 57.64
N LEU A 16 15.69 -5.62 57.36
CA LEU A 16 16.20 -5.46 55.99
C LEU A 16 17.73 -5.37 56.06
N ALA A 17 18.36 -6.53 55.99
CA ALA A 17 19.80 -6.67 55.94
C ALA A 17 20.26 -6.67 54.49
N LEU A 18 21.30 -5.88 54.24
CA LEU A 18 22.48 -6.19 53.41
C LEU A 18 22.25 -6.46 51.91
N ALA A 19 23.05 -5.96 50.98
CA ALA A 19 24.37 -5.39 51.09
C ALA A 19 24.66 -4.54 49.84
N LEU A 20 25.24 -3.36 50.06
CA LEU A 20 26.26 -2.83 49.16
C LEU A 20 27.44 -3.81 49.16
N MET A 21 27.85 -4.32 48.00
CA MET A 21 29.28 -4.52 47.70
C MET A 21 29.54 -4.87 46.23
N MET A 22 30.43 -4.05 45.65
CA MET A 22 31.50 -4.38 44.70
C MET A 22 31.21 -4.47 43.19
N THR A 23 31.82 -3.49 42.51
CA THR A 23 32.39 -3.47 41.17
C THR A 23 32.89 -4.82 40.65
N ALA A 24 32.45 -5.21 39.45
CA ALA A 24 33.28 -5.84 38.40
C ALA A 24 32.45 -6.11 37.13
N CYS A 25 33.14 -6.15 35.99
CA CYS A 25 32.70 -6.54 34.63
C CYS A 25 31.89 -5.45 33.91
N GLY A 26 32.23 -5.01 32.71
CA GLY A 26 33.09 -5.52 31.65
C GLY A 26 32.44 -4.99 30.37
N LYS A 27 33.18 -4.22 29.57
CA LYS A 27 32.65 -3.68 28.30
C LYS A 27 32.21 -4.85 27.41
N LYS A 28 30.91 -5.09 27.35
CA LYS A 28 30.27 -5.76 26.21
C LYS A 28 29.87 -4.65 25.27
N THR A 29 30.44 -4.69 24.07
CA THR A 29 29.90 -4.08 22.87
C THR A 29 28.42 -4.45 22.78
N GLU A 30 27.53 -3.46 22.85
CA GLU A 30 26.17 -3.59 22.34
C GLU A 30 26.29 -4.00 20.88
N LYS A 31 25.90 -5.24 20.60
CA LYS A 31 25.38 -5.55 19.28
C LYS A 31 24.01 -4.88 19.26
N ASP A 32 23.77 -4.05 18.25
CA ASP A 32 22.42 -3.62 17.90
C ASP A 32 21.59 -4.88 17.69
N GLU A 33 20.79 -5.26 18.70
CA GLU A 33 19.79 -6.32 18.54
C GLU A 33 18.69 -5.72 17.64
N GLU A 34 18.44 -6.37 16.51
CA GLU A 34 17.30 -6.05 15.65
C GLU A 34 16.02 -6.05 16.50
N PRO A 35 15.14 -5.05 16.32
CA PRO A 35 13.88 -4.98 17.07
C PRO A 35 13.09 -6.28 16.91
N THR A 36 12.43 -6.72 17.98
CA THR A 36 11.47 -7.83 17.85
C THR A 36 10.30 -7.41 16.95
N LYS A 37 9.61 -8.35 16.27
CA LYS A 37 8.47 -8.02 15.40
C LYS A 37 7.41 -7.16 16.11
N ASP A 38 7.12 -7.43 17.38
CA ASP A 38 6.20 -6.64 18.21
C ASP A 38 6.70 -5.22 18.54
N GLU A 39 8.01 -4.98 18.53
CA GLU A 39 8.62 -3.66 18.71
C GLU A 39 8.76 -2.90 17.39
N ALA A 40 8.92 -3.61 16.28
CA ALA A 40 8.92 -3.02 14.94
C ALA A 40 7.52 -2.51 14.54
N VAL A 41 6.46 -3.30 14.82
CA VAL A 41 5.05 -2.88 14.63
C VAL A 41 4.75 -1.58 15.41
N LYS A 42 5.36 -1.39 16.60
CA LYS A 42 5.19 -0.16 17.40
C LYS A 42 5.84 1.09 16.78
N GLN A 43 6.67 0.94 15.74
CA GLN A 43 7.32 2.08 15.10
C GLN A 43 6.52 2.67 13.95
N VAL A 44 5.60 1.89 13.36
CA VAL A 44 4.66 2.35 12.35
C VAL A 44 3.59 3.21 13.00
N ARG A 45 3.38 4.41 12.47
CA ARG A 45 2.40 5.37 12.96
C ARG A 45 1.49 5.79 11.82
N SER A 46 0.18 5.59 11.97
CA SER A 46 -0.79 6.19 11.06
C SER A 46 -0.82 7.72 11.26
N LEU A 47 -0.70 8.45 10.16
CA LEU A 47 -0.80 9.90 10.06
C LEU A 47 -2.21 10.34 9.65
N THR A 48 -3.03 9.42 9.15
CA THR A 48 -4.44 9.64 8.79
C THR A 48 -5.42 9.24 9.89
N ASP A 49 -4.92 8.73 11.03
CA ASP A 49 -5.74 8.42 12.19
C ASP A 49 -6.50 9.67 12.69
N GLY A 50 -7.83 9.62 12.62
CA GLY A 50 -8.70 10.72 13.02
C GLY A 50 -8.91 11.80 11.96
N VAL A 51 -8.32 11.68 10.77
CA VAL A 51 -8.67 12.50 9.62
C VAL A 51 -10.08 12.09 9.15
N VAL A 52 -10.98 13.07 9.06
CA VAL A 52 -12.36 12.80 8.65
C VAL A 52 -12.40 12.67 7.14
N GLN A 53 -12.86 11.52 6.64
CA GLN A 53 -13.15 11.37 5.22
C GLN A 53 -14.34 12.24 4.84
N GLU A 54 -14.10 13.27 4.04
CA GLU A 54 -15.16 14.15 3.56
C GLU A 54 -15.96 13.49 2.44
N LYS A 55 -17.26 13.80 2.39
CA LYS A 55 -18.08 13.39 1.26
C LYS A 55 -17.75 14.27 0.06
N VAL A 56 -16.97 13.73 -0.87
CA VAL A 56 -16.64 14.40 -2.14
C VAL A 56 -17.91 14.54 -2.97
N ALA A 57 -18.33 15.77 -3.23
CA ALA A 57 -19.37 16.04 -4.20
C ALA A 57 -18.74 16.03 -5.60
N VAL A 58 -18.79 14.88 -6.27
CA VAL A 58 -18.34 14.74 -7.66
C VAL A 58 -19.15 15.70 -8.54
N LYS A 59 -18.53 16.83 -8.86
CA LYS A 59 -19.04 17.88 -9.73
C LYS A 59 -17.92 18.24 -10.70
N ASN A 60 -18.26 18.82 -11.84
CA ASN A 60 -17.30 19.32 -12.84
C ASN A 60 -16.53 18.26 -13.65
N ILE A 61 -16.94 16.99 -13.62
CA ILE A 61 -16.46 15.99 -14.58
C ILE A 61 -17.08 16.27 -15.95
N THR A 62 -16.22 16.57 -16.93
CA THR A 62 -16.62 16.84 -18.31
C THR A 62 -16.33 15.63 -19.19
N PRO A 63 -16.99 15.49 -20.36
CA PRO A 63 -16.61 14.49 -21.35
C PRO A 63 -15.14 14.58 -21.78
N ASP A 64 -14.58 15.80 -21.80
CA ASP A 64 -13.17 16.02 -22.14
C ASP A 64 -12.23 15.50 -21.06
N HIS A 65 -12.60 15.62 -19.78
CA HIS A 65 -11.84 15.01 -18.68
C HIS A 65 -11.83 13.49 -18.76
N GLY A 66 -13.00 12.86 -18.92
CA GLY A 66 -13.08 11.40 -19.05
C GLY A 66 -12.30 10.87 -20.26
N LYS A 67 -12.29 11.63 -21.36
CA LYS A 67 -11.45 11.33 -22.53
C LYS A 67 -9.96 11.47 -22.20
N ALA A 68 -9.54 12.57 -21.58
CA ALA A 68 -8.15 12.80 -21.20
C ALA A 68 -7.65 11.71 -20.25
N LEU A 69 -8.42 11.36 -19.22
CA LEU A 69 -8.12 10.28 -18.28
C LEU A 69 -7.96 8.93 -19.00
N SER A 70 -8.83 8.62 -19.96
CA SER A 70 -8.74 7.39 -20.76
C SER A 70 -7.48 7.38 -21.65
N VAL A 71 -7.11 8.52 -22.23
CA VAL A 71 -5.88 8.65 -23.02
C VAL A 71 -4.64 8.50 -22.14
N GLY A 72 -4.63 9.09 -20.94
CA GLY A 72 -3.58 8.91 -19.95
C GLY A 72 -3.41 7.45 -19.53
N ALA A 73 -4.53 6.74 -19.30
CA ALA A 73 -4.53 5.31 -18.99
C ALA A 73 -3.89 4.46 -20.10
N VAL A 74 -4.23 4.73 -21.37
CA VAL A 74 -3.64 4.02 -22.51
C VAL A 74 -2.15 4.35 -22.66
N ARG A 75 -1.74 5.61 -22.44
CA ARG A 75 -0.32 6.01 -22.42
C ARG A 75 0.47 5.26 -21.36
N LEU A 76 -0.04 5.19 -20.13
CA LEU A 76 0.57 4.44 -19.02
C LEU A 76 0.70 2.96 -19.36
N LEU A 77 -0.38 2.32 -19.84
CA LEU A 77 -0.36 0.93 -20.25
C LEU A 77 0.73 0.68 -21.31
N SER A 78 0.76 1.52 -22.35
CA SER A 78 1.72 1.41 -23.45
C SER A 78 3.15 1.53 -22.92
N LYS A 79 3.38 2.46 -21.99
CA LYS A 79 4.69 2.68 -21.38
C LYS A 79 5.16 1.51 -20.53
N VAL A 80 4.27 0.94 -19.71
CA VAL A 80 4.61 -0.24 -18.90
C VAL A 80 4.91 -1.44 -19.80
N MET A 81 4.15 -1.64 -20.88
CA MET A 81 4.42 -2.70 -21.85
C MET A 81 5.74 -2.52 -22.60
N GLU A 82 6.15 -1.27 -22.89
CA GLU A 82 7.46 -0.98 -23.48
C GLU A 82 8.63 -1.27 -22.53
N LEU A 83 8.44 -1.00 -21.23
CA LEU A 83 9.46 -1.18 -20.20
C LEU A 83 9.52 -2.62 -19.66
N GLY A 84 8.48 -3.42 -19.90
CA GLY A 84 8.40 -4.80 -19.47
C GLY A 84 9.55 -5.65 -20.01
N GLU A 85 10.23 -6.38 -19.13
CA GLU A 85 11.45 -7.12 -19.47
C GLU A 85 11.19 -8.42 -20.22
N SER A 86 9.99 -9.01 -20.11
CA SER A 86 9.70 -10.34 -20.65
C SER A 86 8.74 -10.29 -21.83
N LYS A 87 9.23 -10.59 -23.03
CA LYS A 87 8.37 -10.77 -24.21
C LYS A 87 7.57 -12.07 -24.18
N ASP A 88 7.91 -12.98 -23.26
CA ASP A 88 7.39 -14.34 -23.19
C ASP A 88 6.48 -14.56 -21.96
N SER A 89 6.07 -13.49 -21.29
CA SER A 89 5.19 -13.53 -20.11
C SER A 89 3.84 -12.85 -20.39
N ASN A 90 2.82 -13.26 -19.64
CA ASN A 90 1.55 -12.55 -19.61
C ASN A 90 1.68 -11.23 -18.84
N TYR A 91 0.97 -10.21 -19.30
CA TYR A 91 0.87 -8.92 -18.63
C TYR A 91 -0.56 -8.72 -18.10
N LEU A 92 -0.67 -8.25 -16.86
CA LEU A 92 -1.90 -7.74 -16.28
C LEU A 92 -1.59 -6.43 -15.57
N ILE A 93 -2.18 -5.35 -16.06
CA ILE A 93 -1.93 -3.99 -15.55
C ILE A 93 -3.29 -3.34 -15.36
N SER A 94 -3.44 -2.62 -14.24
CA SER A 94 -4.55 -1.70 -14.04
C SER A 94 -4.05 -0.27 -14.23
N PRO A 95 -4.35 0.39 -15.37
CA PRO A 95 -3.98 1.79 -15.54
C PRO A 95 -4.64 2.70 -14.50
N ALA A 96 -5.87 2.38 -14.07
CA ALA A 96 -6.56 3.10 -13.01
C ALA A 96 -5.81 3.05 -11.68
N SER A 97 -5.23 1.88 -11.34
CA SER A 97 -4.38 1.71 -10.15
C SER A 97 -3.16 2.64 -10.18
N LEU A 98 -2.46 2.69 -11.31
CA LEU A 98 -1.33 3.59 -11.52
C LEU A 98 -1.75 5.06 -11.46
N GLN A 99 -2.89 5.39 -12.07
CA GLN A 99 -3.45 6.73 -12.05
C GLN A 99 -3.80 7.19 -10.62
N MET A 100 -4.32 6.30 -9.78
CA MET A 100 -4.57 6.61 -8.37
C MET A 100 -3.27 6.87 -7.60
N ALA A 101 -2.24 6.03 -7.79
CA ALA A 101 -0.94 6.22 -7.15
C ALA A 101 -0.28 7.56 -7.57
N PHE A 102 -0.25 7.86 -8.87
CA PHE A 102 0.28 9.14 -9.36
C PHE A 102 -0.63 10.33 -9.04
N GLY A 103 -1.94 10.12 -8.89
CA GLY A 103 -2.89 11.14 -8.43
C GLY A 103 -2.59 11.56 -6.99
N MET A 104 -2.33 10.60 -6.09
CA MET A 104 -1.87 10.89 -4.73
C MET A 104 -0.53 11.62 -4.69
N LEU A 105 0.33 11.41 -5.70
CA LEU A 105 1.58 12.18 -5.84
C LEU A 105 1.28 13.61 -6.31
N ALA A 106 0.38 13.78 -7.28
CA ALA A 106 -0.01 15.08 -7.81
C ALA A 106 -0.69 15.95 -6.76
N ALA A 107 -1.54 15.37 -5.90
CA ALA A 107 -2.16 16.06 -4.77
C ALA A 107 -1.13 16.64 -3.78
N GLY A 108 0.09 16.10 -3.73
CA GLY A 108 1.17 16.60 -2.89
C GLY A 108 2.12 17.58 -3.62
N ALA A 109 1.92 17.83 -4.91
CA ALA A 109 2.73 18.76 -5.67
C ALA A 109 2.26 20.21 -5.43
N ASP A 110 3.21 21.15 -5.45
CA ASP A 110 2.87 22.58 -5.34
C ASP A 110 1.99 23.00 -6.53
N GLU A 111 0.89 23.72 -6.26
CA GLU A 111 -0.03 24.21 -7.28
C GLU A 111 0.70 25.07 -8.34
N GLY A 112 0.50 24.74 -9.61
CA GLY A 112 1.10 25.40 -10.77
C GLY A 112 2.59 25.10 -10.97
N SER A 113 3.18 24.21 -10.16
CA SER A 113 4.57 23.80 -10.29
C SER A 113 4.83 22.98 -11.56
N GLU A 114 6.10 22.84 -11.92
CA GLU A 114 6.47 21.97 -13.04
C GLU A 114 6.17 20.49 -12.74
N THR A 115 6.32 20.07 -11.47
CA THR A 115 5.99 18.72 -11.03
C THR A 115 4.51 18.40 -11.23
N GLU A 116 3.60 19.30 -10.84
CA GLU A 116 2.17 19.10 -11.09
C GLU A 116 1.88 19.01 -12.60
N LYS A 117 2.44 19.93 -13.39
CA LYS A 117 2.22 19.95 -14.85
C LYS A 117 2.68 18.68 -15.55
N GLU A 118 3.87 18.18 -15.22
CA GLU A 118 4.39 16.93 -15.81
C GLU A 118 3.52 15.73 -15.42
N LEU A 119 3.04 15.68 -14.17
CA LEU A 119 2.11 14.65 -13.72
C LEU A 119 0.77 14.74 -14.45
N MET A 120 0.22 15.95 -14.63
CA MET A 120 -1.06 16.15 -15.32
C MET A 120 -0.97 15.86 -16.83
N GLU A 121 0.15 16.18 -17.49
CA GLU A 121 0.36 15.79 -18.90
C GLU A 121 0.48 14.26 -19.07
N LEU A 122 0.94 13.55 -18.03
CA LEU A 122 0.92 12.09 -18.02
C LEU A 122 -0.49 11.54 -17.80
N LEU A 123 -1.20 12.06 -16.80
CA LEU A 123 -2.46 11.51 -16.29
C LEU A 123 -3.70 11.93 -17.09
N MET A 124 -3.76 13.20 -17.51
CA MET A 124 -4.88 13.81 -18.21
C MET A 124 -4.38 14.68 -19.39
N PRO A 125 -3.71 14.05 -20.39
CA PRO A 125 -3.10 14.77 -21.50
C PRO A 125 -4.09 15.54 -22.38
N GLY A 126 -3.61 16.65 -22.94
CA GLY A 126 -4.33 17.43 -23.94
C GLY A 126 -5.39 18.38 -23.36
N ILE A 127 -5.47 18.48 -22.03
CA ILE A 127 -6.26 19.48 -21.33
C ILE A 127 -5.39 20.14 -20.24
N ASN A 128 -5.80 21.33 -19.79
CA ASN A 128 -5.15 22.00 -18.67
C ASN A 128 -5.87 21.63 -17.35
N ALA A 129 -5.70 20.38 -16.93
CA ALA A 129 -6.23 19.87 -15.66
C ALA A 129 -5.27 20.18 -14.50
N SER A 130 -5.84 20.40 -13.33
CA SER A 130 -5.14 20.52 -12.05
C SER A 130 -5.12 19.18 -11.29
N ALA A 131 -4.30 19.09 -10.24
CA ALA A 131 -4.35 17.97 -9.30
C ALA A 131 -5.75 17.82 -8.66
N GLU A 132 -6.45 18.93 -8.42
CA GLU A 132 -7.83 18.89 -7.90
C GLU A 132 -8.82 18.30 -8.90
N ASP A 133 -8.68 18.60 -10.20
CA ASP A 133 -9.48 17.94 -11.24
C ASP A 133 -9.23 16.43 -11.24
N MET A 134 -7.96 16.00 -11.11
CA MET A 134 -7.59 14.59 -11.01
C MET A 134 -8.18 13.93 -9.76
N ASN A 135 -8.12 14.59 -8.61
CA ASN A 135 -8.72 14.14 -7.35
C ASN A 135 -10.22 13.86 -7.51
N LEU A 136 -10.96 14.79 -8.13
CA LEU A 136 -12.38 14.65 -8.40
C LEU A 136 -12.68 13.48 -9.36
N GLU A 137 -11.89 13.31 -10.43
CA GLU A 137 -12.01 12.18 -11.36
C GLU A 137 -11.76 10.83 -10.67
N MET A 138 -10.75 10.74 -9.79
CA MET A 138 -10.44 9.52 -9.05
C MET A 138 -11.51 9.16 -8.02
N ALA A 139 -12.05 10.15 -7.31
CA ALA A 139 -13.17 9.93 -6.41
C ALA A 139 -14.42 9.44 -7.15
N ALA A 140 -14.70 10.00 -8.32
CA ALA A 140 -15.80 9.57 -9.17
C ALA A 140 -15.62 8.16 -9.73
N LEU A 141 -14.41 7.83 -10.18
CA LEU A 141 -14.06 6.49 -10.63
C LEU A 141 -14.26 5.47 -9.51
N ALA A 142 -13.76 5.76 -8.30
CA ALA A 142 -13.91 4.90 -7.14
C ALA A 142 -15.37 4.79 -6.67
N GLU A 143 -16.17 5.86 -6.77
CA GLU A 143 -17.61 5.80 -6.53
C GLU A 143 -18.35 4.97 -7.58
N GLY A 144 -17.98 5.09 -8.86
CA GLY A 144 -18.52 4.30 -9.95
C GLY A 144 -18.25 2.80 -9.77
N MET A 145 -17.00 2.43 -9.47
CA MET A 145 -16.61 1.05 -9.14
C MET A 145 -17.44 0.49 -7.98
N ARG A 146 -17.61 1.26 -6.89
CA ARG A 146 -18.40 0.80 -5.73
C ARG A 146 -19.90 0.64 -6.00
N LYS A 147 -20.45 1.34 -6.98
CA LYS A 147 -21.87 1.26 -7.36
C LYS A 147 -22.18 0.17 -8.37
N GLU A 148 -21.16 -0.36 -9.05
CA GLU A 148 -21.33 -1.41 -10.05
C GLU A 148 -21.94 -2.67 -9.42
N GLN A 149 -22.92 -3.27 -10.09
CA GLN A 149 -23.58 -4.48 -9.59
C GLN A 149 -23.00 -5.72 -10.25
N GLY A 150 -22.83 -6.80 -9.49
CA GLY A 150 -22.27 -8.05 -10.00
C GLY A 150 -20.75 -8.06 -10.13
N VAL A 151 -20.07 -6.98 -9.73
CA VAL A 151 -18.61 -6.92 -9.60
C VAL A 151 -18.26 -6.38 -8.21
N GLU A 152 -17.52 -7.18 -7.45
CA GLU A 152 -16.88 -6.76 -6.22
C GLU A 152 -15.54 -6.09 -6.57
N TRP A 153 -15.46 -4.77 -6.36
CA TRP A 153 -14.21 -4.03 -6.48
C TRP A 153 -13.56 -3.87 -5.11
N ASN A 154 -12.27 -4.13 -5.05
CA ASN A 154 -11.45 -3.85 -3.89
C ASN A 154 -10.24 -3.04 -4.33
N VAL A 155 -10.25 -1.76 -3.98
CA VAL A 155 -9.24 -0.76 -4.33
C VAL A 155 -8.68 -0.23 -3.02
N VAL A 156 -7.38 -0.40 -2.82
CA VAL A 156 -6.73 -0.04 -1.57
C VAL A 156 -5.51 0.83 -1.88
N ASN A 157 -5.43 1.94 -1.16
CA ASN A 157 -4.38 2.94 -1.34
C ASN A 157 -3.66 3.13 -0.01
N SER A 158 -2.33 3.22 -0.07
CA SER A 158 -1.57 3.70 1.07
C SER A 158 -0.36 4.51 0.63
N VAL A 159 0.07 5.41 1.51
CA VAL A 159 1.31 6.17 1.36
C VAL A 159 2.15 5.88 2.58
N TRP A 160 3.37 5.39 2.36
CA TRP A 160 4.33 5.11 3.43
C TRP A 160 5.46 6.11 3.34
N VAL A 161 5.89 6.61 4.49
CA VAL A 161 6.85 7.72 4.56
C VAL A 161 7.91 7.43 5.61
N LYS A 162 9.15 7.78 5.30
CA LYS A 162 10.26 7.47 6.18
C LYS A 162 10.22 8.32 7.45
N LYS A 163 10.35 7.67 8.59
CA LYS A 163 10.43 8.27 9.93
C LYS A 163 11.83 8.81 10.19
N ASP A 164 12.14 9.97 9.63
CA ASP A 164 13.41 10.66 9.84
C ASP A 164 13.24 12.09 10.39
N GLY A 165 11.99 12.53 10.59
CA GLY A 165 11.64 13.85 11.10
C GLY A 165 11.79 15.00 10.10
N ASN A 166 12.14 14.70 8.84
CA ASN A 166 12.36 15.71 7.80
C ASN A 166 11.07 16.07 7.04
N VAL A 167 10.06 15.21 7.11
CA VAL A 167 8.81 15.36 6.37
C VAL A 167 7.67 15.78 7.29
N LYS A 168 6.89 16.77 6.84
CA LYS A 168 5.62 17.15 7.44
C LYS A 168 4.57 17.25 6.34
N PHE A 169 3.37 16.79 6.64
CA PHE A 169 2.23 16.88 5.74
C PHE A 169 1.34 18.04 6.13
N SER A 170 0.79 18.73 5.13
CA SER A 170 -0.30 19.67 5.35
C SER A 170 -1.57 18.90 5.71
N ASP A 171 -2.44 19.51 6.51
CA ASP A 171 -3.76 18.95 6.80
C ASP A 171 -4.60 18.78 5.52
N GLU A 172 -4.38 19.67 4.54
CA GLU A 172 -4.99 19.61 3.20
C GLU A 172 -4.59 18.33 2.47
N TYR A 173 -3.29 18.03 2.37
CA TYR A 173 -2.84 16.80 1.69
C TYR A 173 -3.39 15.53 2.37
N LEU A 174 -3.37 15.48 3.71
CA LEU A 174 -3.94 14.36 4.46
C LEU A 174 -5.44 14.21 4.21
N SER A 175 -6.17 15.33 4.14
CA SER A 175 -7.59 15.34 3.81
C SER A 175 -7.84 14.84 2.38
N ASP A 176 -7.03 15.25 1.43
CA ASP A 176 -7.19 14.91 0.01
C ASP A 176 -6.97 13.41 -0.23
N VAL A 177 -5.87 12.86 0.27
CA VAL A 177 -5.57 11.43 0.09
C VAL A 177 -6.63 10.54 0.75
N VAL A 178 -7.18 10.95 1.90
CA VAL A 178 -8.28 10.23 2.56
C VAL A 178 -9.60 10.40 1.80
N SER A 179 -9.95 11.61 1.39
CA SER A 179 -11.27 11.92 0.82
C SER A 179 -11.42 11.45 -0.63
N PHE A 180 -10.40 11.66 -1.46
CA PHE A 180 -10.45 11.33 -2.88
C PHE A 180 -9.94 9.92 -3.20
N TYR A 181 -8.97 9.41 -2.43
CA TYR A 181 -8.33 8.11 -2.70
C TYR A 181 -8.64 7.05 -1.64
N GLN A 182 -9.27 7.40 -0.51
CA GLN A 182 -9.45 6.50 0.64
C GLN A 182 -8.12 5.88 1.09
N ALA A 183 -7.05 6.66 0.99
CA ALA A 183 -5.72 6.19 1.32
C ALA A 183 -5.44 6.29 2.81
N GLU A 184 -4.72 5.31 3.33
CA GLU A 184 -4.07 5.38 4.64
C GLU A 184 -2.65 5.90 4.49
N LEU A 185 -2.19 6.73 5.42
CA LEU A 185 -0.84 7.27 5.39
C LEU A 185 -0.08 6.85 6.64
N PHE A 186 1.10 6.23 6.46
CA PHE A 186 1.89 5.64 7.53
C PHE A 186 3.31 6.22 7.56
N GLU A 187 3.78 6.57 8.75
CA GLU A 187 5.18 6.90 9.04
C GLU A 187 5.89 5.67 9.62
N ALA A 188 7.00 5.25 9.02
CA ALA A 188 7.74 4.04 9.38
C ALA A 188 9.26 4.19 9.18
N PRO A 189 10.12 3.43 9.88
CA PRO A 189 11.58 3.59 9.81
C PRO A 189 12.23 3.22 8.46
N PHE A 190 11.54 2.44 7.61
CA PHE A 190 12.02 1.93 6.31
C PHE A 190 13.21 0.98 6.46
N ASP A 191 13.10 0.08 7.43
CA ASP A 191 13.95 -1.10 7.61
C ASP A 191 13.27 -2.37 7.04
N ASP A 192 13.93 -3.53 7.19
CA ASP A 192 13.38 -4.81 6.72
C ASP A 192 12.03 -5.15 7.38
N ALA A 193 11.80 -4.71 8.61
CA ALA A 193 10.51 -4.89 9.25
C ALA A 193 9.42 -4.03 8.59
N THR A 194 9.75 -2.82 8.14
CA THR A 194 8.83 -1.98 7.37
C THR A 194 8.45 -2.63 6.03
N LEU A 195 9.37 -3.35 5.37
CA LEU A 195 9.06 -4.12 4.16
C LEU A 195 8.02 -5.22 4.45
N ASP A 196 8.19 -5.96 5.55
CA ASP A 196 7.23 -6.96 6.03
C ASP A 196 5.86 -6.33 6.31
N GLU A 197 5.81 -5.14 6.94
CA GLU A 197 4.56 -4.42 7.24
C GLU A 197 3.85 -3.94 5.98
N ILE A 198 4.56 -3.37 5.00
CA ILE A 198 3.97 -2.95 3.72
C ILE A 198 3.33 -4.14 3.02
N ASN A 199 4.06 -5.26 2.88
CA ASN A 199 3.53 -6.46 2.24
C ASN A 199 2.39 -7.10 3.05
N GLY A 200 2.46 -7.06 4.39
CA GLY A 200 1.40 -7.49 5.29
C GLY A 200 0.12 -6.69 5.10
N TRP A 201 0.23 -5.35 5.09
CA TRP A 201 -0.90 -4.45 4.84
C TRP A 201 -1.53 -4.72 3.48
N VAL A 202 -0.74 -4.89 2.42
CA VAL A 202 -1.27 -5.22 1.08
C VAL A 202 -1.97 -6.57 1.09
N LYS A 203 -1.35 -7.59 1.67
CA LYS A 203 -1.91 -8.92 1.73
C LYS A 203 -3.27 -8.92 2.43
N GLU A 204 -3.38 -8.25 3.58
CA GLU A 204 -4.63 -8.13 4.32
C GLU A 204 -5.69 -7.37 3.52
N ASN A 205 -5.32 -6.17 3.04
CA ASN A 205 -6.24 -5.29 2.32
C ASN A 205 -6.65 -5.81 0.94
N THR A 206 -5.90 -6.74 0.35
CA THR A 206 -6.25 -7.41 -0.92
C THR A 206 -6.88 -8.79 -0.74
N LYS A 207 -7.23 -9.17 0.49
CA LYS A 207 -7.79 -10.50 0.82
C LYS A 207 -6.90 -11.64 0.30
N GLU A 208 -5.60 -11.49 0.52
CA GLU A 208 -4.52 -12.40 0.12
C GLU A 208 -4.29 -12.56 -1.40
N ARG A 209 -5.01 -11.81 -2.25
CA ARG A 209 -4.85 -11.88 -3.72
C ARG A 209 -3.50 -11.34 -4.19
N ILE A 210 -2.96 -10.35 -3.48
CA ILE A 210 -1.62 -9.80 -3.71
C ILE A 210 -0.82 -10.03 -2.43
N PRO A 211 -0.10 -11.16 -2.31
CA PRO A 211 0.57 -11.54 -1.06
C PRO A 211 1.85 -10.72 -0.77
N SER A 212 2.44 -10.13 -1.80
CA SER A 212 3.61 -9.26 -1.72
C SER A 212 3.59 -8.31 -2.91
N ILE A 213 4.04 -7.08 -2.72
CA ILE A 213 4.16 -6.06 -3.77
C ILE A 213 5.59 -5.51 -3.89
N LEU A 214 6.38 -5.56 -2.81
CA LEU A 214 7.78 -5.16 -2.79
C LEU A 214 8.66 -6.36 -2.44
N ASP A 215 9.67 -6.61 -3.25
CA ASP A 215 10.73 -7.58 -2.94
C ASP A 215 11.88 -6.95 -2.13
N TYR A 216 12.04 -5.63 -2.24
CA TYR A 216 13.11 -4.86 -1.61
C TYR A 216 12.64 -3.42 -1.37
N LEU A 217 13.02 -2.86 -0.21
CA LEU A 217 12.83 -1.46 0.12
C LEU A 217 14.22 -0.80 0.27
N ASP A 218 14.55 0.14 -0.62
CA ASP A 218 15.83 0.83 -0.55
C ASP A 218 15.89 1.70 0.73
N PRO A 219 16.93 1.59 1.57
CA PRO A 219 17.08 2.44 2.75
C PRO A 219 17.11 3.95 2.46
N GLN A 220 17.37 4.37 1.23
CA GLN A 220 17.30 5.79 0.79
C GLN A 220 15.90 6.21 0.33
N THR A 221 14.93 5.29 0.25
CA THR A 221 13.54 5.61 -0.09
C THR A 221 12.97 6.57 0.95
N ALA A 222 12.35 7.65 0.50
CA ALA A 222 11.66 8.61 1.37
C ALA A 222 10.15 8.36 1.42
N TYR A 223 9.56 7.92 0.31
CA TYR A 223 8.13 7.70 0.14
C TYR A 223 7.86 6.45 -0.70
N VAL A 224 6.81 5.72 -0.36
CA VAL A 224 6.22 4.66 -1.17
C VAL A 224 4.75 5.00 -1.37
N LEU A 225 4.36 5.26 -2.61
CA LEU A 225 2.94 5.39 -2.97
C LEU A 225 2.47 4.04 -3.49
N LEU A 226 1.40 3.55 -2.89
CA LEU A 226 0.91 2.21 -3.11
C LEU A 226 -0.55 2.27 -3.51
N ASN A 227 -0.85 1.63 -4.64
CA ASN A 227 -2.20 1.22 -4.97
C ASN A 227 -2.21 -0.27 -5.26
N ALA A 228 -3.20 -0.97 -4.73
CA ALA A 228 -3.54 -2.32 -5.16
C ALA A 228 -5.02 -2.40 -5.52
N LEU A 229 -5.30 -3.10 -6.61
CA LEU A 229 -6.66 -3.25 -7.13
C LEU A 229 -6.90 -4.73 -7.45
N SER A 230 -8.00 -5.26 -6.93
CA SER A 230 -8.54 -6.56 -7.29
C SER A 230 -10.03 -6.43 -7.59
N PHE A 231 -10.52 -7.22 -8.53
CA PHE A 231 -11.95 -7.33 -8.81
C PHE A 231 -12.37 -8.79 -8.83
N ASP A 232 -13.62 -9.04 -8.46
CA ASP A 232 -14.26 -10.34 -8.58
C ASP A 232 -15.63 -10.12 -9.22
N GLY A 233 -15.87 -10.68 -10.39
CA GLY A 233 -17.07 -10.40 -11.18
C GLY A 233 -17.65 -11.67 -11.78
N GLU A 234 -18.98 -11.75 -11.79
CA GLU A 234 -19.70 -12.80 -12.49
C GLU A 234 -19.93 -12.42 -13.95
N TRP A 235 -19.85 -13.39 -14.85
CA TRP A 235 -20.28 -13.19 -16.23
C TRP A 235 -21.77 -12.82 -16.27
N ALA A 236 -22.12 -11.77 -17.01
CA ALA A 236 -23.52 -11.36 -17.19
C ALA A 236 -24.40 -12.50 -17.75
N SER A 237 -23.81 -13.37 -18.56
CA SER A 237 -24.38 -14.67 -18.96
C SER A 237 -23.44 -15.78 -18.50
N PRO A 238 -23.78 -16.51 -17.43
CA PRO A 238 -22.96 -17.62 -16.94
C PRO A 238 -22.71 -18.67 -18.03
N ILE A 239 -21.50 -19.23 -18.02
CA ILE A 239 -21.07 -20.20 -19.03
C ILE A 239 -21.54 -21.59 -18.60
N ASP A 240 -22.37 -22.21 -19.43
CA ASP A 240 -22.82 -23.59 -19.23
C ASP A 240 -21.64 -24.57 -19.35
N ASP A 241 -21.57 -25.57 -18.46
CA ASP A 241 -20.51 -26.59 -18.46
C ASP A 241 -20.42 -27.35 -19.80
N THR A 242 -21.52 -27.46 -20.55
CA THR A 242 -21.55 -28.05 -21.90
C THR A 242 -20.78 -27.23 -22.93
N MET A 243 -20.52 -25.96 -22.65
CA MET A 243 -19.77 -25.02 -23.49
C MET A 243 -18.28 -24.93 -23.10
N VAL A 244 -17.86 -25.75 -22.13
CA VAL A 244 -16.48 -25.85 -21.66
C VAL A 244 -15.78 -27.02 -22.33
N LYS A 245 -14.63 -26.74 -22.98
CA LYS A 245 -13.73 -27.78 -23.51
C LYS A 245 -12.49 -27.89 -22.64
N GLU A 246 -12.38 -28.98 -21.89
CA GLU A 246 -11.32 -29.18 -20.87
C GLU A 246 -9.89 -29.34 -21.43
N GLN A 247 -9.73 -29.77 -22.69
CA GLN A 247 -8.43 -30.11 -23.28
C GLN A 247 -8.29 -29.52 -24.68
N ALA A 248 -8.57 -28.22 -24.81
CA ALA A 248 -8.36 -27.49 -26.06
C ALA A 248 -6.88 -27.17 -26.26
N ASP A 249 -6.46 -27.12 -27.52
CA ASP A 249 -5.13 -26.62 -27.88
C ASP A 249 -5.11 -25.09 -27.85
N PHE A 250 -4.13 -24.52 -27.16
CA PHE A 250 -3.78 -23.11 -27.20
C PHE A 250 -2.33 -22.97 -27.66
N THR A 251 -2.09 -22.23 -28.74
CA THR A 251 -0.76 -21.99 -29.28
C THR A 251 -0.17 -20.75 -28.63
N ASN A 252 0.90 -20.92 -27.85
CA ASN A 252 1.61 -19.82 -27.16
C ASN A 252 2.40 -18.96 -28.16
N SER A 253 2.90 -17.81 -27.70
CA SER A 253 3.70 -16.87 -28.50
C SER A 253 4.99 -17.48 -29.06
N ASP A 254 5.59 -18.44 -28.35
CA ASP A 254 6.77 -19.20 -28.77
C ASP A 254 6.46 -20.35 -29.75
N GLY A 255 5.18 -20.54 -30.08
CA GLY A 255 4.70 -21.60 -30.97
C GLY A 255 4.46 -22.96 -30.30
N THR A 256 4.75 -23.10 -29.00
CA THR A 256 4.41 -24.32 -28.25
C THR A 256 2.90 -24.45 -28.08
N VAL A 257 2.41 -25.68 -27.90
CA VAL A 257 0.97 -25.95 -27.69
C VAL A 257 0.73 -26.40 -26.26
N SER A 258 -0.13 -25.65 -25.57
CA SER A 258 -0.63 -25.97 -24.23
C SER A 258 -2.04 -26.55 -24.31
N LYS A 259 -2.35 -27.49 -23.40
CA LYS A 259 -3.73 -27.94 -23.18
C LYS A 259 -4.40 -27.06 -22.12
N VAL A 260 -5.53 -26.44 -22.48
CA VAL A 260 -6.25 -25.50 -21.62
C VAL A 260 -7.74 -25.80 -21.55
N LYS A 261 -8.38 -25.33 -20.47
CA LYS A 261 -9.83 -25.21 -20.37
C LYS A 261 -10.27 -24.02 -21.22
N MET A 262 -10.94 -24.29 -22.34
CA MET A 262 -11.43 -23.26 -23.26
C MET A 262 -12.94 -23.09 -23.08
N LEU A 263 -13.36 -21.87 -22.77
CA LEU A 263 -14.75 -21.49 -22.63
C LEU A 263 -15.29 -20.99 -23.97
N ARG A 264 -16.55 -21.30 -24.28
CA ARG A 264 -17.21 -20.86 -25.52
C ARG A 264 -18.54 -20.19 -25.19
N THR A 265 -18.80 -19.06 -25.81
CA THR A 265 -20.05 -18.29 -25.68
C THR A 265 -20.43 -17.73 -27.06
N GLU A 266 -21.71 -17.45 -27.27
CA GLU A 266 -22.15 -16.57 -28.35
C GLU A 266 -22.33 -15.16 -27.76
N GLU A 267 -21.41 -14.25 -28.08
CA GLU A 267 -21.52 -12.84 -27.73
C GLU A 267 -22.61 -12.20 -28.60
N ARG A 268 -23.58 -11.50 -27.98
CA ARG A 268 -24.66 -10.80 -28.68
C ARG A 268 -24.41 -9.31 -28.85
#